data_AF-A0A2N6VJD0-F1
#
_entry.id   AF-A0A2N6VJD0-F1
#
_cell.length_a   1.000
_cell.length_b   1.000
_cell.length_c   1.000
_cell.angle_alpha   90.00
_cell.angle_beta   90.00
_cell.angle_gamma   90.00
#
_symmetry.space_group_name_H-M   'P 1'
#
loop_
_entity.id
_entity.type
_entity.pdbx_description
1 polymer ?
#
loop_
_entity_poly.entity_id
_entity_poly.type
_entity_poly.pdbx_seq_one_letter_code
_entity_poly.pdbx_strand_id
1 'polypeptide(L)'
;HMTFDFSHAATAGMNALETLQEIHDRVRVLHVTDGAGSLMDEHLVPGRGKMPVKECLQYLAKVNWSGEAVIEVNTRFVAKKSTRME
;
A
#
# COMPACT_ATOMS: atom_id res chain seq x y z
N HIS A 1 -10.86 3.74 -14.51
CA HIS A 1 -10.75 3.08 -13.20
C HIS A 1 -9.42 2.34 -13.16
N MET A 2 -8.64 2.50 -12.10
CA MET A 2 -7.32 1.88 -11.92
C MET A 2 -7.14 1.37 -10.49
N THR A 3 -6.23 0.41 -10.34
CA THR A 3 -5.71 -0.04 -9.04
C THR A 3 -4.37 0.63 -8.81
N PHE A 4 -4.17 1.20 -7.62
CA PHE A 4 -2.85 1.66 -7.18
C PHE A 4 -2.30 0.67 -6.15
N ASP A 5 -1.05 0.28 -6.33
CA ASP A 5 -0.38 -0.71 -5.49
C ASP A 5 0.97 -0.17 -5.01
N PHE A 6 1.14 -0.13 -3.69
CA PHE A 6 2.34 0.40 -3.06
C PHE A 6 3.59 -0.45 -3.32
N SER A 7 3.50 -1.77 -3.46
CA SER A 7 4.70 -2.59 -3.66
C SER A 7 5.22 -2.44 -5.08
N HIS A 8 4.33 -2.44 -6.07
CA HIS A 8 4.66 -2.11 -7.46
C HIS A 8 5.21 -0.69 -7.60
N ALA A 9 4.60 0.30 -6.93
CA ALA A 9 5.12 1.66 -6.91
C ALA A 9 6.54 1.73 -6.30
N ALA A 10 6.81 0.94 -5.25
CA ALA A 10 8.14 0.82 -4.67
C ALA A 10 9.14 0.23 -5.67
N THR A 11 8.80 -0.89 -6.31
CA THR A 11 9.65 -1.55 -7.32
C THR A 11 9.92 -0.64 -8.52
N ALA A 12 8.96 0.20 -8.90
CA ALA A 12 9.11 1.18 -9.98
C ALA A 12 9.85 2.47 -9.54
N GLY A 13 10.22 2.61 -8.26
CA GLY A 13 10.87 3.82 -7.74
C GLY A 13 9.99 5.07 -7.78
N MET A 14 8.67 4.89 -7.75
CA MET A 14 7.70 5.98 -7.86
C MET A 14 7.50 6.70 -6.54
N ASN A 15 7.30 8.03 -6.60
CA ASN A 15 6.80 8.80 -5.49
C ASN A 15 5.28 8.58 -5.37
N ALA A 16 4.86 7.68 -4.48
CA ALA A 16 3.44 7.32 -4.36
C ALA A 16 2.53 8.48 -3.93
N LEU A 17 3.01 9.39 -3.07
CA LEU A 17 2.20 10.50 -2.60
C LEU A 17 1.91 11.49 -3.73
N GLU A 18 2.94 11.87 -4.47
CA GLU A 18 2.82 12.73 -5.66
C GLU A 18 1.94 12.07 -6.73
N THR A 19 2.18 10.80 -7.01
CA THR A 19 1.37 10.04 -7.97
C THR A 19 -0.10 10.02 -7.58
N LEU A 20 -0.43 9.70 -6.33
CA LEU A 20 -1.82 9.69 -5.85
C LEU A 20 -2.43 11.09 -5.85
N GLN A 21 -1.65 12.14 -5.58
CA GLN A 21 -2.13 13.52 -5.71
C GLN A 21 -2.63 13.82 -7.12
N GLU A 22 -1.98 13.27 -8.14
CA GLU A 22 -2.35 13.45 -9.55
C GLU A 22 -3.51 12.58 -10.00
N ILE A 23 -3.62 11.33 -9.51
CA ILE A 23 -4.51 10.32 -10.11
C ILE A 23 -5.61 9.78 -9.19
N HIS A 24 -5.75 10.29 -7.95
CA HIS A 24 -6.69 9.75 -6.96
C HIS A 24 -8.13 9.60 -7.46
N ASP A 25 -8.61 10.52 -8.31
CA ASP A 25 -9.95 10.53 -8.90
C ASP A 25 -10.20 9.35 -9.85
N ARG A 26 -9.13 8.76 -10.39
CA ARG A 26 -9.18 7.59 -11.29
C ARG A 26 -8.99 6.28 -10.54
N VAL A 27 -8.38 6.31 -9.34
CA VAL A 27 -8.10 5.15 -8.49
C VAL A 27 -9.38 4.65 -7.83
N ARG A 28 -9.68 3.37 -8.03
CA ARG A 28 -10.86 2.71 -7.42
C ARG A 28 -10.50 1.65 -6.40
N VAL A 29 -9.35 1.03 -6.57
CA VAL A 29 -8.83 0.03 -5.63
C VAL A 29 -7.43 0.45 -5.21
N LEU A 30 -7.15 0.36 -3.92
CA LEU A 30 -5.86 0.63 -3.34
C LEU A 30 -5.36 -0.65 -2.66
N HIS A 31 -4.27 -1.23 -3.16
CA HIS A 31 -3.58 -2.30 -2.45
C HIS A 31 -2.63 -1.66 -1.44
N VAL A 32 -3.01 -1.75 -0.18
CA VAL A 32 -2.30 -1.18 0.96
C VAL A 32 -1.24 -2.17 1.41
N THR A 33 -0.04 -1.92 0.94
CA THR A 33 1.17 -2.68 1.23
C THR A 33 2.34 -1.69 1.40
N ASP A 34 3.56 -2.21 1.49
CA ASP A 34 4.78 -1.40 1.54
C ASP A 34 5.91 -2.13 0.80
N GLY A 35 6.97 -1.39 0.47
CA GLY A 35 8.12 -1.93 -0.25
C GLY A 35 9.38 -1.15 0.06
N ALA A 36 10.53 -1.84 0.01
CA ALA A 36 11.83 -1.23 0.28
C ALA A 36 12.49 -0.62 -0.98
N GLY A 37 11.82 -0.76 -2.14
CA GLY A 37 12.34 -0.36 -3.45
C GLY A 37 13.20 -1.42 -4.12
N SER A 38 13.02 -2.71 -3.75
CA SER A 38 13.73 -3.81 -4.39
C SER A 38 13.12 -4.16 -5.76
N LEU A 39 13.85 -4.92 -6.57
CA LEU A 39 13.32 -5.50 -7.83
C LEU A 39 12.27 -6.59 -7.60
N MET A 40 12.11 -7.05 -6.36
CA MET A 40 11.11 -8.03 -5.98
C MET A 40 9.87 -7.33 -5.45
N ASP A 41 8.73 -7.96 -5.71
CA ASP A 41 7.45 -7.54 -5.17
C ASP A 41 7.30 -8.06 -3.73
N GLU A 42 7.67 -7.23 -2.76
CA GLU A 42 7.93 -7.68 -1.38
C GLU A 42 6.66 -7.84 -0.52
N HIS A 43 5.60 -7.10 -0.85
CA HIS A 43 4.34 -7.02 -0.09
C HIS A 43 4.58 -6.86 1.43
N LEU A 44 5.38 -5.87 1.83
CA LEU A 44 5.70 -5.65 3.23
C LEU A 44 4.48 -5.09 3.99
N VAL A 45 4.44 -5.31 5.30
CA VAL A 45 3.45 -4.65 6.16
C VAL A 45 3.66 -3.13 6.10
N PRO A 46 2.60 -2.31 5.93
CA PRO A 46 2.68 -0.85 6.01
C PRO A 46 3.55 -0.35 7.18
N GLY A 47 4.56 0.47 6.87
CA GLY A 47 5.52 0.99 7.83
C GLY A 47 6.77 0.12 8.02
N ARG A 48 6.90 -1.00 7.29
CA ARG A 48 8.13 -1.83 7.27
C ARG A 48 8.96 -1.65 6.00
N GLY A 49 8.47 -0.91 5.02
CA GLY A 49 9.22 -0.50 3.84
C GLY A 49 9.59 0.98 3.92
N LYS A 50 9.59 1.64 2.76
CA LYS A 50 9.96 3.06 2.60
C LYS A 50 8.85 3.87 1.92
N MET A 51 7.72 3.24 1.59
CA MET A 51 6.64 3.94 0.92
C MET A 51 5.94 4.89 1.89
N PRO A 52 5.48 6.07 1.43
CA PRO A 52 4.77 7.05 2.27
C PRO A 52 3.30 6.64 2.48
N VAL A 53 3.05 5.41 2.95
CA VAL A 53 1.72 4.81 3.03
C VAL A 53 0.81 5.64 3.94
N LYS A 54 1.32 6.07 5.09
CA LYS A 54 0.58 6.90 6.05
C LYS A 54 0.15 8.22 5.42
N GLU A 55 1.08 8.92 4.79
CA GLU A 55 0.86 10.22 4.19
C GLU A 55 -0.15 10.11 3.03
N CYS A 56 -0.05 9.04 2.23
CA CYS A 56 -0.99 8.76 1.16
C CYS A 56 -2.40 8.51 1.69
N LEU A 57 -2.57 7.69 2.74
CA LEU A 57 -3.88 7.45 3.34
C LEU A 57 -4.47 8.72 3.96
N GLN A 58 -3.63 9.55 4.60
CA GLN A 58 -4.05 10.87 5.11
C GLN A 58 -4.50 11.81 3.98
N TYR A 59 -3.79 11.81 2.85
CA TYR A 59 -4.17 12.58 1.67
C TYR A 59 -5.50 12.09 1.09
N LEU A 60 -5.66 10.78 0.88
CA LEU A 60 -6.90 10.18 0.35
C LEU A 60 -8.11 10.48 1.24
N ALA A 61 -7.94 10.44 2.57
CA ALA A 61 -8.96 10.88 3.50
C ALA A 61 -9.30 12.37 3.35
N LYS A 62 -8.28 13.24 3.22
CA LYS A 62 -8.47 14.70 3.04
C LYS A 62 -9.26 15.05 1.78
N VAL A 63 -9.08 14.29 0.69
CA VAL A 63 -9.80 14.51 -0.57
C VAL A 63 -11.11 13.75 -0.67
N ASN A 64 -11.59 13.14 0.42
CA ASN A 64 -12.80 12.32 0.46
C ASN A 64 -12.79 11.21 -0.62
N TRP A 65 -11.63 10.59 -0.84
CA TRP A 65 -11.52 9.49 -1.78
C TRP A 65 -12.50 8.37 -1.42
N SER A 66 -13.21 7.87 -2.43
CA SER A 66 -14.20 6.80 -2.29
C SER A 66 -13.84 5.64 -3.22
N GLY A 67 -13.35 4.56 -2.61
CA GLY A 67 -12.95 3.34 -3.29
C GLY A 67 -12.72 2.23 -2.28
N GLU A 68 -12.09 1.15 -2.73
CA GLU A 68 -11.82 -0.03 -1.92
C GLU A 68 -10.33 -0.09 -1.56
N ALA A 69 -10.04 -0.21 -0.26
CA ALA A 69 -8.68 -0.43 0.22
C ALA A 69 -8.53 -1.89 0.66
N VAL A 70 -7.57 -2.60 0.07
CA VAL A 70 -7.28 -4.01 0.36
C VAL A 70 -5.90 -4.10 0.98
N ILE A 71 -5.78 -4.72 2.15
CA ILE A 71 -4.47 -4.96 2.78
C ILE A 71 -3.85 -6.20 2.14
N GLU A 72 -2.74 -6.02 1.42
CA GLU A 72 -2.01 -7.11 0.75
C GLU A 72 -0.61 -7.27 1.33
N VAL A 73 -0.45 -8.17 2.30
CA VAL A 73 0.82 -8.35 3.03
C VAL A 73 1.29 -9.80 3.02
N ASN A 74 2.60 -10.00 2.88
CA ASN A 74 3.22 -11.30 2.98
C ASN A 74 3.42 -11.70 4.44
N THR A 75 2.94 -12.88 4.83
CA THR A 75 3.03 -13.41 6.19
C THR A 75 4.10 -14.50 6.38
N ARG A 76 4.88 -14.82 5.34
CA ARG A 76 5.86 -15.94 5.35
C ARG A 76 6.90 -15.84 6.47
N PHE A 77 7.23 -14.63 6.92
CA PHE A 77 8.22 -14.38 7.98
C PHE A 77 7.60 -14.04 9.33
N VAL A 78 6.26 -14.03 9.42
CA VAL A 78 5.57 -13.81 10.69
C VAL A 78 5.64 -15.11 11.48
N ALA A 79 6.20 -15.05 12.69
CA ALA A 79 6.22 -16.20 13.60
C ALA A 79 4.77 -16.67 13.84
N LYS A 80 4.48 -17.95 13.59
CA LYS A 80 3.17 -18.54 13.85
C LYS A 80 2.90 -18.53 15.36
N LYS A 81 2.14 -17.56 15.84
CA LYS A 81 1.38 -17.67 17.09
C LYS A 81 -0.06 -17.99 16.73
N SER A 82 -0.34 -19.28 16.55
CA SER A 82 -1.72 -19.76 16.41
C SER A 82 -2.37 -19.76 17.79
N THR A 83 -2.98 -18.65 18.18
CA THR A 83 -4.01 -18.67 19.22
C THR A 83 -5.33 -18.37 18.53
N ARG A 84 -6.08 -19.42 18.21
CA ARG A 84 -7.48 -19.27 17.85
C ARG A 84 -8.21 -19.09 19.19
N MET A 85 -8.60 -17.86 19.52
CA MET A 85 -9.52 -17.63 20.63
C MET A 85 -10.90 -18.11 20.13
N GLU A 86 -11.48 -19.10 20.82
CA GLU A 86 -12.88 -19.50 20.65
C GLU A 86 -13.83 -18.41 21.15
#